data_AF-A0A089PE11-F1
#
_entry.id   AF-A0A089PE11-F1
#
_cell.length_a   1.000
_cell.length_b   1.000
_cell.length_c   1.000
_cell.angle_alpha   90.00
_cell.angle_beta   90.00
_cell.angle_gamma   90.00
#
_symmetry.space_group_name_H-M   'P 1'
#
loop_
_entity.id
_entity.type
_entity.pdbx_description
1 polymer ?
#
loop_
_entity_poly.entity_id
_entity_poly.type
_entity_poly.pdbx_seq_one_letter_code
_entity_poly.pdbx_strand_id
1 'polypeptide(L)'
;MDSITTAASVVAAGLAVGLGAIGPGIGQGSAAQGAVEGIARQPEAEGKIRGTLLLSFAFMESLTIYGLVVALVLLFANPFAG
;
A
#
# COMPACT_ATOMS: atom_id res chain seq x y z
N MET A 1 -22.03 19.28 6.13
CA MET A 1 -20.57 19.51 6.34
C MET A 1 -20.21 20.98 6.22
N ASP A 2 -19.53 21.53 7.22
CA ASP A 2 -18.94 22.86 7.16
C ASP A 2 -17.63 22.85 6.34
N SER A 3 -17.14 24.05 6.02
CA SER A 3 -15.97 24.22 5.15
C SER A 3 -14.70 23.61 5.76
N ILE A 4 -14.54 23.66 7.08
CA ILE A 4 -13.35 23.12 7.77
C ILE A 4 -13.33 21.60 7.66
N THR A 5 -14.45 20.92 7.91
CA THR A 5 -14.53 19.45 7.82
C THR A 5 -14.28 18.95 6.40
N THR A 6 -14.75 19.70 5.39
CA THR A 6 -14.50 19.37 3.98
C THR A 6 -13.01 19.49 3.64
N ALA A 7 -12.38 20.61 4.00
CA ALA A 7 -10.95 20.83 3.77
C ALA A 7 -10.08 19.80 4.52
N ALA A 8 -10.41 19.48 5.76
CA ALA A 8 -9.71 18.48 6.55
C ALA A 8 -9.84 17.08 5.93
N SER A 9 -11.02 16.71 5.43
CA SER A 9 -11.29 15.39 4.84
C SER A 9 -10.45 15.15 3.57
N VAL A 10 -10.33 16.15 2.69
CA VAL A 10 -9.52 16.00 1.46
C VAL A 10 -8.02 15.92 1.75
N VAL A 11 -7.54 16.69 2.73
CA VAL A 11 -6.13 16.63 3.16
C VAL A 11 -5.84 15.28 3.83
N ALA A 12 -6.71 14.82 4.73
CA ALA A 12 -6.57 13.54 5.40
C ALA A 12 -6.59 12.36 4.42
N ALA A 13 -7.45 12.39 3.40
CA ALA A 13 -7.49 11.37 2.35
C ALA A 13 -6.16 11.30 1.58
N GLY A 14 -5.59 12.43 1.18
CA GLY A 14 -4.29 12.48 0.52
C GLY A 14 -3.14 11.96 1.40
N LEU A 15 -3.12 12.35 2.68
CA LEU A 15 -2.11 11.90 3.63
C LEU A 15 -2.22 10.40 3.94
N ALA A 16 -3.42 9.86 4.08
CA ALA A 16 -3.65 8.44 4.37
C ALA A 16 -3.04 7.54 3.29
N VAL A 17 -3.27 7.85 2.01
CA VAL A 17 -2.69 7.08 0.89
C VAL A 17 -1.20 7.39 0.72
N GLY A 18 -0.84 8.67 0.69
CA GLY A 18 0.52 9.11 0.41
C GLY A 18 1.53 8.59 1.43
N LEU A 19 1.24 8.73 2.72
CA LEU A 19 2.10 8.22 3.79
C LEU A 19 1.98 6.71 3.94
N GLY A 20 0.78 6.15 3.73
CA GLY A 20 0.53 4.71 3.79
C GLY A 20 1.31 3.91 2.75
N ALA A 21 1.64 4.50 1.60
CA ALA A 21 2.39 3.85 0.52
C ALA A 21 3.92 3.81 0.75
N ILE A 22 4.49 4.65 1.63
CA ILE A 22 5.95 4.77 1.79
C ILE A 22 6.55 3.45 2.33
N GLY A 23 5.99 2.93 3.42
CA GLY A 23 6.48 1.70 4.05
C GLY A 23 6.41 0.49 3.11
N PRO A 24 5.23 0.18 2.53
CA PRO A 24 5.07 -0.89 1.54
C PRO A 24 5.98 -0.72 0.33
N GLY A 25 6.10 0.48 -0.24
CA GLY A 25 6.96 0.73 -1.40
C GLY A 25 8.43 0.41 -1.13
N ILE A 26 8.96 0.82 0.03
CA ILE A 26 10.34 0.50 0.44
C ILE A 26 10.50 -1.01 0.70
N GLY A 27 9.55 -1.61 1.44
CA GLY A 27 9.59 -3.03 1.78
C GLY A 27 9.53 -3.94 0.56
N GLN A 28 8.66 -3.62 -0.40
CA GLN A 28 8.53 -4.33 -1.66
C GLN A 28 9.79 -4.19 -2.52
N GLY A 29 10.37 -2.99 -2.61
CA GLY A 29 11.64 -2.79 -3.33
C GLY A 29 12.75 -3.68 -2.78
N SER A 30 12.89 -3.73 -1.45
CA SER A 30 13.89 -4.58 -0.79
C SER A 30 13.62 -6.08 -1.00
N ALA A 31 12.36 -6.52 -0.87
CA ALA A 31 11.98 -7.91 -1.13
C ALA A 31 12.19 -8.31 -2.60
N ALA A 32 11.87 -7.42 -3.54
CA ALA A 32 12.10 -7.62 -4.98
C ALA A 32 13.58 -7.79 -5.27
N GLN A 33 14.44 -6.94 -4.68
CA GLN A 33 15.88 -7.04 -4.82
C GLN A 33 16.40 -8.40 -4.33
N GLY A 34 16.01 -8.82 -3.13
CA GLY A 34 16.39 -10.12 -2.58
C GLY A 34 15.92 -11.29 -3.45
N ALA A 35 14.73 -11.18 -4.05
CA ALA A 35 14.20 -12.19 -4.95
C ALA A 35 14.99 -12.28 -6.27
N VAL A 36 15.32 -11.16 -6.92
CA VAL A 36 16.09 -11.19 -8.17
C VAL A 36 17.52 -11.67 -7.95
N GLU A 37 18.15 -11.31 -6.83
CA GLU A 37 19.46 -11.83 -6.44
C GLU A 37 19.41 -13.35 -6.16
N GLY A 38 18.36 -13.81 -5.47
CA GLY A 38 18.14 -15.23 -5.21
C GLY A 38 17.94 -16.03 -6.50
N ILE A 39 17.15 -15.51 -7.45
CA ILE A 39 16.92 -16.15 -8.76
C ILE A 39 18.21 -16.19 -9.57
N ALA A 40 19.00 -15.11 -9.59
CA ALA A 40 20.28 -15.08 -10.29
C ALA A 40 21.28 -16.11 -9.74
N ARG A 41 21.27 -16.35 -8.42
CA ARG A 41 22.12 -17.38 -7.77
C ARG A 41 21.61 -18.80 -8.00
N GLN A 42 20.30 -18.99 -8.04
CA GLN A 42 19.68 -20.32 -8.21
C GLN A 42 18.45 -20.25 -9.13
N PRO A 43 18.64 -20.29 -10.47
CA PRO A 43 17.55 -20.17 -11.44
C PRO A 43 16.47 -21.24 -11.29
N GLU A 44 16.85 -22.46 -10.90
CA GLU A 44 15.94 -23.58 -10.66
C GLU A 44 14.92 -23.32 -9.54
N ALA A 45 15.23 -22.39 -8.63
CA ALA A 45 14.35 -22.02 -7.51
C ALA A 45 13.37 -20.90 -7.86
N GLU A 46 13.38 -20.37 -9.10
CA GLU A 46 12.59 -19.21 -9.52
C GLU A 46 11.11 -19.32 -9.16
N GLY A 47 10.47 -20.45 -9.45
CA GLY A 47 9.05 -20.65 -9.16
C GLY A 47 8.71 -20.52 -7.67
N LYS A 48 9.57 -21.07 -6.80
CA LYS A 48 9.40 -20.99 -5.34
C LYS A 48 9.64 -19.56 -4.84
N ILE A 49 10.69 -18.90 -5.34
CA ILE A 49 11.02 -17.51 -4.98
C ILE A 49 9.89 -16.57 -5.39
N ARG A 50 9.39 -16.67 -6.63
CA ARG A 50 8.28 -15.85 -7.12
C ARG A 50 7.00 -16.09 -6.31
N GLY A 51 6.68 -17.33 -5.96
CA GLY A 51 5.52 -17.65 -5.13
C GLY A 51 5.57 -16.95 -3.76
N THR A 52 6.71 -17.06 -3.07
CA THR A 52 6.92 -16.38 -1.77
C THR A 52 6.93 -14.86 -1.90
N LEU A 53 7.52 -14.33 -2.98
CA LEU A 53 7.56 -12.89 -3.25
C LEU A 53 6.15 -12.32 -3.45
N LEU A 54 5.32 -12.98 -4.27
CA LEU A 54 3.95 -12.53 -4.53
C LEU A 54 3.09 -12.55 -3.26
N LEU A 55 3.25 -13.58 -2.41
CA LEU A 55 2.58 -13.61 -1.11
C LEU A 55 3.02 -12.44 -0.22
N SER A 56 4.33 -12.19 -0.15
CA SER A 56 4.89 -11.06 0.61
C SER A 56 4.38 -9.71 0.09
N PHE A 57 4.30 -9.54 -1.23
CA PHE A 57 3.75 -8.34 -1.86
C PHE A 57 2.28 -8.12 -1.51
N ALA A 58 1.46 -9.17 -1.54
CA ALA A 58 0.05 -9.08 -1.17
C ALA A 58 -0.15 -8.60 0.28
N PHE A 59 0.67 -9.10 1.22
CA PHE A 59 0.64 -8.63 2.60
C PHE A 59 1.10 -7.18 2.74
N MET A 60 2.18 -6.79 2.07
CA MET A 60 2.67 -5.41 2.12
C MET A 60 1.67 -4.43 1.47
N GLU A 61 1.06 -4.79 0.33
CA GLU A 61 0.05 -3.96 -0.32
C GLU A 61 -1.20 -3.75 0.55
N SER A 62 -1.56 -4.74 1.38
CA SER A 62 -2.74 -4.60 2.25
C SER A 62 -2.65 -3.36 3.17
N LEU A 63 -1.43 -2.98 3.57
CA LEU A 63 -1.19 -1.78 4.38
C LEU A 63 -1.52 -0.49 3.61
N THR A 64 -1.10 -0.40 2.35
CA THR A 64 -1.46 0.72 1.47
C THR A 64 -2.97 0.74 1.19
N ILE A 65 -3.56 -0.43 0.99
CA ILE A 65 -5.00 -0.59 0.73
C ILE A 65 -5.82 -0.09 1.93
N TYR A 66 -5.38 -0.28 3.17
CA TYR A 66 -6.07 0.32 4.32
C TYR A 66 -6.10 1.84 4.25
N GLY A 67 -5.00 2.49 3.87
CA GLY A 67 -4.94 3.93 3.62
C GLY A 67 -5.87 4.35 2.48
N LEU A 68 -5.91 3.58 1.38
CA LEU A 68 -6.83 3.79 0.27
C LEU A 68 -8.29 3.68 0.70
N VAL A 69 -8.66 2.67 1.48
CA VAL A 69 -10.03 2.49 1.98
C VAL A 69 -10.45 3.69 2.82
N VAL A 70 -9.59 4.16 3.73
CA VAL A 70 -9.88 5.37 4.53
C VAL A 70 -10.09 6.59 3.64
N ALA A 71 -9.23 6.79 2.64
CA ALA A 71 -9.37 7.90 1.71
C ALA A 71 -10.67 7.83 0.89
N LEU A 72 -11.04 6.63 0.40
CA LEU A 72 -12.29 6.43 -0.32
C LEU A 72 -13.51 6.70 0.57
N VAL A 73 -13.47 6.29 1.83
CA VAL A 73 -14.54 6.60 2.80
C VAL A 73 -14.65 8.11 3.00
N LEU A 74 -13.54 8.83 3.21
CA LEU A 74 -13.57 10.28 3.41
C LEU A 74 -14.06 11.06 2.18
N LEU A 75 -13.87 10.54 0.97
CA LEU A 75 -14.24 11.21 -0.27
C LEU A 75 -15.64 10.84 -0.77
N PHE A 76 -16.07 9.60 -0.60
CA PHE A 76 -17.30 9.07 -1.20
C PHE A 76 -18.37 8.65 -0.20
N ALA A 77 -18.01 8.43 1.06
CA ALA A 77 -18.91 7.98 2.12
C ALA A 77 -18.62 8.69 3.44
N ASN A 78 -18.42 10.01 3.38
CA ASN A 78 -17.92 10.78 4.52
C ASN A 78 -18.95 10.76 5.67
N PRO A 79 -18.61 10.20 6.85
CA PRO A 79 -19.55 10.06 7.96
C PRO A 79 -19.91 11.39 8.62
N PHE A 80 -19.17 12.47 8.35
CA PHE A 80 -19.43 13.80 8.89
C PHE A 80 -20.36 14.63 7.99
N ALA A 81 -20.74 14.11 6.82
CA ALA A 81 -21.55 14.85 5.84
C ALA A 81 -23.03 15.02 6.22
N GLY A 82 -23.50 14.27 7.23
CA GLY A 82 -24.87 14.34 7.77
C GLY A 82 -25.17 15.59 8.58
#